data_AF-A0A939XQZ4-F1
#
_entry.id   AF-A0A939XQZ4-F1
#
_cell.length_a   1.000
_cell.length_b   1.000
_cell.length_c   1.000
_cell.angle_alpha   90.00
_cell.angle_beta   90.00
_cell.angle_gamma   90.00
#
_symmetry.space_group_name_H-M   'P 1'
#
loop_
_entity.id
_entity.type
_entity.pdbx_description
1 polymer ?
#
loop_
_entity_poly.entity_id
_entity_poly.type
_entity_poly.pdbx_seq_one_letter_code
_entity_poly.pdbx_strand_id
1 'polypeptide(L)' 'GNKYDLRNYTDPQTGFISHKSKNGRNLKSIERPGLWNGAMSDWITIFVEVPIETFSPVKTVLDLLREQHQ' A
#
# COMPACT_ATOMS: atom_id res chain seq x y z
N GLY A 1 -4.09 28.08 -13.95
CA GLY A 1 -4.87 26.82 -13.92
C GLY A 1 -5.45 26.60 -12.54
N ASN A 2 -6.54 25.84 -12.43
CA ASN A 2 -7.17 25.52 -11.14
C ASN A 2 -6.46 24.32 -10.49
N LYS A 3 -6.37 24.33 -9.16
CA LYS A 3 -5.86 23.18 -8.40
C LYS A 3 -6.84 22.01 -8.53
N TYR A 4 -6.32 20.81 -8.75
CA TYR A 4 -7.10 19.59 -8.82
C TYR A 4 -7.08 18.89 -7.45
N ASP A 5 -8.26 18.57 -6.92
CA ASP A 5 -8.38 17.94 -5.60
C ASP A 5 -8.51 16.41 -5.73
N LEU A 6 -7.42 15.71 -5.44
CA LEU A 6 -7.37 14.24 -5.51
C LEU A 6 -8.25 13.56 -4.47
N ARG A 7 -8.66 14.26 -3.41
CA ARG A 7 -9.53 13.69 -2.35
C ARG A 7 -10.92 13.37 -2.86
N ASN A 8 -11.33 13.95 -3.99
CA ASN A 8 -12.59 13.65 -4.66
C ASN A 8 -12.64 12.23 -5.25
N TYR A 9 -11.48 11.56 -5.32
CA TYR A 9 -11.30 10.23 -5.91
C TYR A 9 -10.81 9.21 -4.88
N THR A 10 -11.18 9.43 -3.62
CA THR A 10 -10.93 8.51 -2.50
C THR A 10 -12.26 7.99 -1.99
N ASP A 11 -12.41 6.68 -1.85
CA ASP A 11 -13.56 6.05 -1.19
C ASP A 11 -13.26 5.86 0.30
N PRO A 12 -13.88 6.61 1.23
CA PRO A 12 -13.63 6.46 2.66
C PRO A 12 -14.11 5.14 3.25
N GLN A 13 -15.01 4.41 2.58
CA GLN A 13 -15.62 3.19 3.10
C GLN A 13 -14.71 1.95 2.97
N THR A 14 -13.66 2.03 2.17
CA THR A 14 -12.74 0.93 1.90
C THR A 14 -11.55 0.87 2.85
N GLY A 15 -11.58 1.67 3.94
CA GLY A 15 -10.67 1.51 5.06
C GLY A 15 -10.82 0.12 5.69
N PHE A 16 -9.73 -0.41 6.26
CA PHE A 16 -9.75 -1.73 6.90
C PHE A 16 -9.29 -1.67 8.34
N ILE A 17 -9.71 -2.65 9.12
CA ILE A 17 -9.35 -2.80 10.52
C ILE A 17 -8.11 -3.69 10.59
N SER A 18 -7.03 -3.16 11.13
CA SER A 18 -5.81 -3.91 11.42
C SER A 18 -5.68 -4.15 12.93
N HIS A 19 -5.23 -5.34 13.30
CA HIS A 19 -4.84 -5.64 14.67
C HIS A 19 -3.32 -5.47 14.80
N LYS A 20 -2.89 -4.61 15.73
CA LYS A 20 -1.46 -4.33 15.98
C LYS A 20 -1.16 -4.57 17.45
N SER A 21 0.08 -4.92 17.75
CA SER A 21 0.57 -4.94 19.13
C SER A 21 1.59 -3.83 19.31
N LYS A 22 1.45 -3.03 20.37
CA LYS A 22 2.45 -2.02 20.75
C LYS A 22 2.69 -2.12 22.24
N ASN A 23 3.95 -2.26 22.63
CA ASN A 23 4.39 -2.38 24.03
C ASN A 23 3.61 -3.47 24.80
N GLY A 24 3.38 -4.62 24.16
CA GLY A 24 2.66 -5.76 24.76
C GLY A 24 1.14 -5.59 24.87
N ARG A 25 0.56 -4.50 24.36
CA ARG A 25 -0.90 -4.29 24.33
C ARG A 25 -1.43 -4.50 22.93
N ASN A 26 -2.51 -5.28 22.83
CA ASN A 26 -3.28 -5.41 21.60
C ASN A 26 -4.04 -4.12 21.33
N LEU A 27 -3.92 -3.62 20.11
CA LEU A 27 -4.55 -2.43 19.59
C LEU A 27 -5.34 -2.79 18.35
N LYS A 28 -6.50 -2.16 18.22
CA LYS A 28 -7.29 -2.16 17.00
C LYS A 28 -7.13 -0.80 16.36
N SER A 29 -6.59 -0.75 15.15
CA SER A 29 -6.48 0.49 14.36
C SER A 29 -7.31 0.39 13.10
N ILE A 30 -7.92 1.50 12.71
CA ILE A 30 -8.52 1.68 11.40
C ILE A 30 -7.47 2.29 10.48
N GLU A 31 -7.15 1.58 9.40
CA GLU A 31 -6.29 2.09 8.34
C GLU A 31 -7.17 2.77 7.29
N ARG A 32 -6.77 4.00 6.93
CA ARG A 32 -7.43 4.75 5.86
C ARG A 32 -7.32 3.99 4.54
N PRO A 33 -8.20 4.29 3.55
CA PRO A 33 -8.06 3.76 2.20
C PRO A 33 -6.62 3.91 1.72
N GLY A 34 -6.01 2.78 1.37
CA GLY A 34 -4.69 2.73 0.79
C GLY A 34 -4.78 2.80 -0.73
N LEU A 35 -3.61 2.82 -1.37
CA LEU A 35 -3.47 3.06 -2.81
C LEU A 35 -4.44 2.20 -3.65
N TRP A 36 -4.51 0.90 -3.34
CA TRP A 36 -5.30 -0.08 -4.08
C TRP A 36 -6.70 -0.33 -3.50
N ASN A 37 -6.90 -0.08 -2.21
CA ASN A 37 -8.18 -0.26 -1.53
C ASN A 37 -8.90 1.09 -1.37
N GLY A 38 -8.99 1.88 -2.44
CA GLY A 38 -9.90 3.03 -2.51
C GLY A 38 -9.29 4.43 -2.42
N ALA A 39 -7.98 4.61 -2.27
CA ALA A 39 -7.36 5.93 -2.44
C ALA A 39 -7.32 6.41 -3.90
N MET A 40 -7.42 5.48 -4.86
CA MET A 40 -7.55 5.74 -6.30
C MET A 40 -8.93 5.31 -6.83
N SER A 41 -10.00 5.54 -6.04
CA SER A 41 -11.37 5.26 -6.48
C SER A 41 -11.68 6.08 -7.72
N ASP A 42 -12.28 5.45 -8.73
CA ASP A 42 -12.67 6.10 -10.00
C ASP A 42 -11.50 6.62 -10.86
N TRP A 43 -10.27 6.17 -10.58
CA TRP A 43 -9.12 6.42 -11.45
C TRP A 43 -9.10 5.41 -12.60
N ILE A 44 -8.72 5.88 -13.79
CA ILE A 44 -8.35 4.99 -14.90
C ILE A 44 -6.98 4.39 -14.56
N THR A 45 -7.00 3.16 -14.05
CA THR A 45 -5.78 2.43 -13.66
C THR A 45 -5.35 1.52 -14.80
N ILE A 46 -4.06 1.60 -15.18
CA ILE A 46 -3.45 0.74 -16.20
C ILE A 46 -2.33 -0.06 -15.54
N PHE A 47 -2.35 -1.38 -15.71
CA PHE A 47 -1.25 -2.24 -15.28
C PHE A 47 -0.28 -2.44 -16.44
N VAL A 48 1.01 -2.25 -16.14
CA VAL A 48 2.09 -2.46 -17.10
C VAL A 48 3.03 -3.50 -16.51
N GLU A 49 3.34 -4.52 -17.31
CA GLU A 49 4.33 -5.52 -16.94
C GLU A 49 5.73 -4.92 -17.07
N VAL A 50 6.56 -5.16 -16.06
CA VAL A 50 7.96 -4.72 -16.02
C VAL A 50 8.85 -5.92 -15.73
N PRO A 51 10.11 -5.94 -16.22
CA PRO A 51 11.06 -7.00 -15.91
C PRO A 51 11.24 -7.20 -14.40
N ILE A 52 11.40 -8.45 -13.96
CA ILE A 52 11.47 -8.79 -12.53
C ILE A 52 12.66 -8.13 -11.80
N GLU A 53 13.76 -7.90 -12.52
CA GLU A 53 14.94 -7.20 -11.99
C GLU A 53 14.65 -5.76 -11.54
N THR A 54 13.57 -5.14 -12.02
CA THR A 54 13.17 -3.78 -11.63
C THR A 54 12.65 -3.70 -10.21
N PHE A 55 12.26 -4.83 -9.60
CA PHE A 55 11.68 -4.85 -8.27
C PHE A 55 12.08 -6.11 -7.50
N SER A 56 13.00 -5.93 -6.54
CA SER A 56 13.44 -6.98 -5.61
C SER A 56 12.93 -6.67 -4.19
N PRO A 57 11.73 -7.15 -3.79
CA PRO A 57 11.15 -6.84 -2.49
C PRO A 57 11.73 -7.71 -1.38
N VAL A 58 11.91 -7.11 -0.20
CA VAL A 58 12.27 -7.79 1.05
C VAL A 58 11.04 -7.82 1.96
N LYS A 59 10.46 -9.01 2.16
CA LYS A 59 9.30 -9.22 3.04
C LYS A 59 9.69 -9.93 4.34
N THR A 60 10.71 -10.76 4.29
CA THR A 60 11.27 -11.52 5.41
C THR A 60 12.77 -11.28 5.50
N VAL A 61 13.36 -11.59 6.66
CA VAL A 61 14.82 -11.46 6.85
C VAL A 61 15.61 -12.31 5.85
N LEU A 62 15.07 -13.47 5.47
CA LEU A 62 15.71 -14.37 4.50
C LEU A 62 15.77 -13.77 3.09
N ASP A 63 14.91 -12.81 2.75
CA ASP A 63 14.95 -12.18 1.43
C ASP A 63 16.23 -11.39 1.22
N LEU A 64 16.88 -10.92 2.29
CA LEU A 64 18.19 -10.24 2.22
C LEU A 64 19.34 -11.16 1.78
N LEU A 65 19.17 -12.49 1.89
CA LEU A 65 20.20 -13.46 1.50
C LEU A 65 20.21 -13.73 -0.01
N ARG A 66 19.23 -13.19 -0.76
CA ARG A 66 19.17 -13.36 -2.21
C ARG A 66 20.29 -12.57 -2.89
N GLU A 67 20.80 -13.07 -4.00
CA GLU A 67 21.90 -12.44 -4.75
C GLU A 67 21.60 -10.98 -5.15
N GLN A 68 20.33 -10.63 -5.36
CA GLN A 68 19.90 -9.27 -5.70
C GLN A 68 20.10 -8.26 -4.54
N HIS A 69 20.41 -8.73 -3.32
CA HIS A 69 20.53 -7.93 -2.10
C HIS A 69 21.86 -8.11 -1.34
N GLN A 70 22.82 -8.84 -1.90
CA GLN A 70 24.21 -8.89 -1.43
C GLN A 70 25.01 -7.75 -2.06
#